data_AF-A0A352JUS4-F1
#
_entry.id   AF-A0A352JUS4-F1
#
_cell.length_a   1.000
_cell.length_b   1.000
_cell.length_c   1.000
_cell.angle_alpha   90.00
_cell.angle_beta   90.00
_cell.angle_gamma   90.00
#
_symmetry.space_group_name_H-M   'P 1'
#
loop_
_entity.id
_entity.type
_entity.pdbx_description
1 polymer ?
#
loop_
_entity_poly.entity_id
_entity_poly.type
_entity_poly.pdbx_seq_one_letter_code
_entity_poly.pdbx_strand_id
1 'polypeptide(L)'
;MKLPMLTPSWTAKLMILYMPFYRIRSKGHKMNIVSSIQDKARKLKGRIVLPEGAEERTVLAAKKLISEGICTPVLIGEIDEITTLCQKHAFNPDKVEIVDPINDSMFDFYADEYYRIRKEKGMTPEEAREVMQGPLYFGAMMVRQGRVDGSVAGALSTTGDVLRAAIQIIGLAKGIDVVSSSFLMVLPEFQGERGKLFVFADCAVLPDPTAEQLASIAISS
;
A
#
# COMPACT_ATOMS: atom_id res chain seq x y z
N MET A 1 18.58 3.77 34.02
CA MET A 1 17.36 2.95 33.86
C MET A 1 17.20 2.69 32.36
N LYS A 2 17.63 1.51 31.88
CA LYS A 2 17.66 1.18 30.44
C LYS A 2 16.27 0.69 30.00
N LEU A 3 15.67 1.37 29.01
CA LEU A 3 14.47 0.88 28.31
C LEU A 3 14.86 -0.26 27.36
N PRO A 4 14.05 -1.32 27.22
CA PRO A 4 14.37 -2.44 26.36
C PRO A 4 14.11 -2.09 24.89
N MET A 5 15.08 -2.40 24.02
CA MET A 5 14.91 -2.40 22.57
C MET A 5 13.94 -3.51 22.19
N LEU A 6 12.76 -3.14 21.69
CA LEU A 6 11.85 -4.06 21.01
C LEU A 6 12.33 -4.24 19.56
N THR A 7 12.68 -5.47 19.19
CA THR A 7 12.98 -5.85 17.81
C THR A 7 11.67 -5.89 16.99
N PRO A 8 11.56 -5.23 15.83
CA PRO A 8 10.38 -5.36 14.99
C PRO A 8 10.40 -6.67 14.21
N SER A 9 9.43 -7.56 14.46
CA SER A 9 9.13 -8.74 13.65
C SER A 9 7.95 -8.45 12.71
N TRP A 10 8.17 -7.72 11.61
CA TRP A 10 7.09 -7.43 10.66
C TRP A 10 7.59 -7.43 9.21
N THR A 11 7.09 -8.36 8.42
CA THR A 11 7.17 -8.37 6.96
C THR A 11 6.04 -7.50 6.40
N ALA A 12 6.37 -6.26 6.01
CA ALA A 12 5.43 -5.43 5.26
C ALA A 12 5.25 -6.01 3.85
N LYS A 13 4.04 -6.51 3.54
CA LYS A 13 3.65 -6.92 2.18
C LYS A 13 3.03 -5.72 1.46
N LEU A 14 3.82 -5.07 0.60
CA LEU A 14 3.32 -4.08 -0.35
C LEU A 14 2.65 -4.84 -1.51
N MET A 15 1.34 -4.66 -1.71
CA MET A 15 0.60 -5.27 -2.83
C MET A 15 0.00 -4.14 -3.67
N ILE A 16 0.65 -3.82 -4.79
CA ILE A 16 0.12 -2.87 -5.79
C ILE A 16 -0.84 -3.64 -6.69
N LEU A 17 -2.12 -3.28 -6.69
CA LEU A 17 -3.14 -3.88 -7.54
C LEU A 17 -3.79 -2.81 -8.42
N TYR A 18 -3.54 -2.84 -9.72
CA TYR A 18 -4.32 -2.14 -10.73
C TYR A 18 -5.22 -3.17 -11.43
N MET A 19 -6.54 -3.09 -11.26
CA MET A 19 -7.50 -4.01 -11.90
C MET A 19 -8.56 -3.24 -12.70
N PRO A 20 -8.65 -3.43 -14.04
CA PRO A 20 -9.87 -3.15 -14.78
C PRO A 20 -10.92 -4.22 -14.44
N PHE A 21 -12.12 -3.77 -14.06
CA PHE A 21 -13.18 -4.60 -13.50
C PHE A 21 -13.92 -5.40 -14.60
N TYR A 22 -13.49 -6.63 -14.91
CA TYR A 22 -14.27 -7.58 -15.70
C TYR A 22 -15.11 -8.49 -14.78
N ARG A 23 -16.43 -8.28 -14.81
CA ARG A 23 -17.41 -9.02 -13.98
C ARG A 23 -17.72 -10.38 -14.61
N ILE A 24 -17.01 -11.44 -14.21
CA ILE A 24 -17.39 -12.82 -14.53
C ILE A 24 -18.43 -13.29 -13.50
N ARG A 25 -19.68 -13.46 -13.94
CA ARG A 25 -20.78 -14.02 -13.13
C ARG A 25 -20.72 -15.54 -13.20
N SER A 26 -20.07 -16.19 -12.23
CA SER A 26 -20.15 -17.65 -12.09
C SER A 26 -21.27 -18.01 -11.11
N LYS A 27 -22.30 -18.69 -11.64
CA LYS A 27 -23.38 -19.29 -10.83
C LYS A 27 -22.87 -20.63 -10.27
N GLY A 28 -22.80 -20.72 -8.95
CA GLY A 28 -22.38 -21.89 -8.19
C GLY A 28 -20.93 -21.76 -7.73
N HIS A 29 -20.70 -21.24 -6.51
CA HIS A 29 -19.34 -20.92 -6.07
C HIS A 29 -18.99 -21.60 -4.75
N LYS A 30 -18.02 -22.53 -4.82
CA LYS A 30 -17.01 -22.69 -3.77
C LYS A 30 -16.38 -21.30 -3.52
N MET A 31 -16.01 -21.00 -2.28
CA MET A 31 -15.57 -19.67 -1.79
C MET A 31 -14.84 -18.80 -2.83
N ASN A 32 -15.34 -17.57 -3.03
CA ASN A 32 -14.65 -16.54 -3.79
C ASN A 32 -13.36 -16.12 -3.03
N ILE A 33 -12.19 -16.22 -3.67
CA ILE A 33 -10.91 -15.88 -3.03
C ILE A 33 -10.88 -14.45 -2.49
N VAL A 34 -11.53 -13.51 -3.19
CA VAL A 34 -11.62 -12.11 -2.77
C VAL A 34 -12.41 -11.98 -1.47
N SER A 35 -13.53 -12.69 -1.32
CA SER A 35 -14.30 -12.64 -0.07
C SER A 35 -13.52 -13.24 1.10
N SER A 36 -12.76 -14.33 0.87
CA SER A 36 -11.87 -14.90 1.89
C SER A 36 -10.78 -13.93 2.34
N ILE A 37 -10.18 -13.17 1.40
CA ILE A 37 -9.20 -12.12 1.71
C ILE A 37 -9.86 -10.99 2.51
N GLN A 38 -11.05 -10.53 2.09
CA GLN A 38 -11.80 -9.51 2.82
C GLN A 38 -12.14 -9.95 4.25
N ASP A 39 -12.57 -11.20 4.44
CA ASP A 39 -12.89 -11.73 5.78
C ASP A 39 -11.67 -11.81 6.69
N LYS A 40 -10.49 -12.11 6.14
CA LYS A 40 -9.23 -12.03 6.87
C LYS A 40 -8.87 -10.58 7.21
N ALA A 41 -9.01 -9.66 6.26
CA ALA A 41 -8.75 -8.24 6.49
C ALA A 41 -9.65 -7.65 7.58
N ARG A 42 -10.95 -7.99 7.58
CA ARG A 42 -11.91 -7.60 8.64
C ARG A 42 -11.45 -8.02 10.04
N LYS A 43 -10.82 -9.19 10.17
CA LYS A 43 -10.31 -9.69 11.45
C LYS A 43 -9.07 -8.94 11.92
N LEU A 44 -8.20 -8.56 10.98
CA LEU A 44 -6.99 -7.78 11.26
C LEU A 44 -7.29 -6.33 11.59
N LYS A 45 -8.35 -5.76 10.98
CA LYS A 45 -8.73 -4.34 11.12
C LYS A 45 -7.58 -3.36 10.85
N GLY A 46 -6.73 -3.71 9.89
CA GLY A 46 -5.53 -2.92 9.58
C GLY A 46 -5.85 -1.48 9.20
N ARG A 47 -4.93 -0.58 9.51
CA ARG A 47 -4.96 0.83 9.11
C ARG A 47 -4.20 0.97 7.78
N ILE A 48 -4.87 1.42 6.72
CA ILE A 48 -4.29 1.47 5.37
C ILE A 48 -4.27 2.91 4.90
N VAL A 49 -3.08 3.43 4.62
CA VAL A 49 -2.94 4.77 4.06
C VAL A 49 -3.16 4.76 2.56
N LEU A 50 -3.85 5.79 2.06
CA LEU A 50 -4.18 6.02 0.67
C LEU A 50 -3.62 7.41 0.29
N PRO A 51 -2.37 7.46 -0.23
CA PRO A 51 -1.67 8.71 -0.51
C PRO A 51 -2.37 9.64 -1.51
N GLU A 52 -3.20 9.11 -2.39
CA GLU A 52 -3.89 9.87 -3.44
C GLU A 52 -5.30 10.28 -2.97
N GLY A 53 -5.38 10.91 -1.79
CA GLY A 53 -6.64 11.15 -1.08
C GLY A 53 -7.60 12.11 -1.79
N ALA A 54 -7.09 12.97 -2.67
CA ALA A 54 -7.87 13.87 -3.52
C ALA A 54 -8.36 13.20 -4.82
N GLU A 55 -8.13 11.91 -5.02
CA GLU A 55 -8.56 11.18 -6.21
C GLU A 55 -9.94 10.51 -5.97
N GLU A 56 -10.87 10.70 -6.91
CA GLU A 56 -12.27 10.29 -6.75
C GLU A 56 -12.46 8.78 -6.50
N ARG A 57 -11.76 7.91 -7.24
CA ARG A 57 -11.86 6.45 -7.03
C ARG A 57 -11.34 6.05 -5.65
N THR A 58 -10.31 6.73 -5.16
CA THR A 58 -9.69 6.51 -3.85
C THR A 58 -10.64 6.88 -2.72
N VAL A 59 -11.32 8.03 -2.81
CA VAL A 59 -12.36 8.43 -1.84
C VAL A 59 -13.54 7.44 -1.84
N LEU A 60 -14.01 7.03 -3.02
CA LEU A 60 -15.08 6.03 -3.13
C LEU A 60 -14.67 4.67 -2.56
N ALA A 61 -13.41 4.27 -2.75
CA ALA A 61 -12.86 3.06 -2.15
C ALA A 61 -12.80 3.17 -0.62
N ALA A 62 -12.33 4.29 -0.06
CA ALA A 62 -12.32 4.52 1.38
C ALA A 62 -13.73 4.45 1.99
N LYS A 63 -14.72 5.11 1.35
CA LYS A 63 -16.14 5.02 1.73
C LYS A 63 -16.61 3.56 1.81
N LYS A 64 -16.29 2.76 0.79
CA LYS A 64 -16.68 1.35 0.72
C LYS A 64 -15.99 0.50 1.79
N LEU A 65 -14.68 0.69 1.98
CA LEU A 65 -13.88 -0.03 2.97
C LEU A 65 -14.45 0.17 4.38
N ILE A 66 -14.84 1.40 4.72
CA ILE A 66 -15.49 1.74 5.99
C ILE A 66 -16.90 1.14 6.06
N SER A 67 -17.73 1.30 5.01
CA SER A 67 -19.11 0.80 5.04
C SER A 67 -19.20 -0.72 5.16
N GLU A 68 -18.23 -1.44 4.59
CA GLU A 68 -18.15 -2.91 4.64
C GLU A 68 -17.29 -3.42 5.82
N GLY A 69 -16.76 -2.52 6.65
CA GLY A 69 -15.95 -2.81 7.83
C GLY A 69 -14.66 -3.58 7.53
N ILE A 70 -14.07 -3.40 6.34
CA ILE A 70 -12.93 -4.20 5.85
C ILE A 70 -11.63 -3.79 6.54
N CYS A 71 -11.36 -2.50 6.62
CA CYS A 71 -10.15 -1.93 7.22
C CYS A 71 -10.41 -0.46 7.61
N THR A 72 -9.42 0.19 8.22
CA THR A 72 -9.47 1.62 8.55
C THR A 72 -8.63 2.41 7.54
N PRO A 73 -9.23 3.02 6.50
CA PRO A 73 -8.48 3.83 5.56
C PRO A 73 -8.05 5.17 6.19
N VAL A 74 -6.91 5.69 5.75
CA VAL A 74 -6.41 7.03 6.07
C VAL A 74 -6.09 7.72 4.75
N LEU A 75 -6.69 8.88 4.46
CA LEU A 75 -6.46 9.64 3.24
C LEU A 75 -5.34 10.65 3.47
N ILE A 76 -4.45 10.85 2.49
CA ILE A 76 -3.48 11.94 2.52
C ILE A 76 -3.85 13.00 1.48
N GLY A 77 -3.79 14.27 1.88
CA GLY A 77 -3.92 15.41 1.00
C GLY A 77 -4.48 16.64 1.71
N GLU A 78 -4.84 17.65 0.93
CA GLU A 78 -5.40 18.90 1.41
C GLU A 78 -6.79 18.67 2.03
N ILE A 79 -7.01 19.18 3.24
CA ILE A 79 -8.19 18.81 4.05
C ILE A 79 -9.48 19.30 3.39
N ASP A 80 -9.50 20.52 2.86
CA ASP A 80 -10.72 21.11 2.29
C ASP A 80 -11.09 20.43 0.96
N GLU A 81 -10.09 20.15 0.10
CA GLU A 81 -10.29 19.38 -1.14
C GLU A 81 -10.89 18.00 -0.88
N ILE A 82 -10.29 17.21 0.02
CA ILE A 82 -10.76 15.86 0.32
C ILE A 82 -12.14 15.90 0.98
N THR A 83 -12.38 16.86 1.87
CA THR A 83 -13.67 17.06 2.53
C THR A 83 -14.76 17.37 1.51
N THR A 84 -14.49 18.26 0.56
CA THR A 84 -15.41 18.61 -0.52
C THR A 84 -15.72 17.40 -1.40
N LEU A 85 -14.70 16.62 -1.75
CA LEU A 85 -14.86 15.40 -2.54
C LEU A 85 -15.68 14.33 -1.79
N CYS A 86 -15.45 14.15 -0.48
CA CYS A 86 -16.25 13.26 0.36
C CYS A 86 -17.74 13.67 0.33
N GLN A 87 -18.03 14.95 0.54
CA GLN A 87 -19.40 15.48 0.53
C GLN A 87 -20.09 15.28 -0.82
N LYS A 88 -19.39 15.56 -1.93
CA LYS A 88 -19.87 15.32 -3.31
C LYS A 88 -20.36 13.88 -3.50
N HIS A 89 -19.71 12.92 -2.85
CA HIS A 89 -20.05 11.49 -2.94
C HIS A 89 -20.86 10.96 -1.76
N ALA A 90 -21.52 11.84 -0.99
CA ALA A 90 -22.30 11.48 0.19
C ALA A 90 -21.51 10.59 1.16
N PHE A 91 -20.24 10.91 1.37
CA PHE A 91 -19.36 10.29 2.35
C PHE A 91 -19.15 11.30 3.48
N ASN A 92 -19.45 10.90 4.72
CA ASN A 92 -19.16 11.76 5.86
C ASN A 92 -17.64 11.81 6.10
N PRO A 93 -16.98 12.97 5.93
CA PRO A 93 -15.54 13.12 6.17
C PRO A 93 -15.11 12.75 7.59
N ASP A 94 -15.97 12.92 8.60
CA ASP A 94 -15.65 12.57 10.00
C ASP A 94 -15.44 11.06 10.22
N LYS A 95 -15.81 10.22 9.24
CA LYS A 95 -15.64 8.77 9.32
C LYS A 95 -14.28 8.29 8.81
N VAL A 96 -13.45 9.18 8.26
CA VAL A 96 -12.12 8.85 7.73
C VAL A 96 -11.10 9.84 8.25
N GLU A 97 -9.93 9.33 8.64
CA GLU A 97 -8.81 10.20 8.98
C GLU A 97 -8.25 10.82 7.70
N ILE A 98 -8.16 12.14 7.66
CA ILE A 98 -7.52 12.90 6.59
C ILE A 98 -6.25 13.51 7.17
N VAL A 99 -5.13 13.30 6.50
CA VAL A 99 -3.81 13.78 6.93
C VAL A 99 -3.26 14.70 5.86
N ASP A 100 -3.07 15.97 6.21
CA ASP A 100 -2.30 16.90 5.39
C ASP A 100 -0.82 16.78 5.79
N PRO A 101 0.07 16.34 4.87
CA PRO A 101 1.50 16.21 5.17
C PRO A 101 2.11 17.49 5.75
N ILE A 102 1.79 18.66 5.18
CA ILE A 102 2.47 19.92 5.49
C ILE A 102 2.10 20.40 6.89
N ASN A 103 0.87 20.13 7.32
CA ASN A 103 0.33 20.57 8.61
C ASN A 103 0.33 19.46 9.68
N ASP A 104 0.80 18.25 9.37
CA ASP A 104 0.87 17.16 10.34
C ASP A 104 2.04 17.36 11.32
N SER A 105 1.76 17.17 12.61
CA SER A 105 2.75 17.31 13.69
C SER A 105 4.00 16.43 13.55
N MET A 106 3.92 15.34 12.78
CA MET A 106 5.04 14.43 12.54
C MET A 106 5.90 14.82 11.33
N PHE A 107 5.56 15.89 10.60
CA PHE A 107 6.25 16.29 9.38
C PHE A 107 7.76 16.47 9.58
N ASP A 108 8.17 17.27 10.57
CA ASP A 108 9.58 17.54 10.85
C ASP A 108 10.32 16.26 11.21
N PHE A 109 9.72 15.42 12.06
CA PHE A 109 10.30 14.14 12.45
C PHE A 109 10.46 13.19 11.25
N TYR A 110 9.46 13.12 10.35
CA TYR A 110 9.54 12.28 9.16
C TYR A 110 10.59 12.79 8.17
N ALA A 111 10.67 14.10 7.96
CA ALA A 111 11.69 14.70 7.10
C ALA A 111 13.11 14.43 7.62
N ASP A 112 13.33 14.62 8.93
CA ASP A 112 14.62 14.34 9.57
C ASP A 112 15.02 12.87 9.47
N GLU A 113 14.07 11.96 9.66
CA GLU A 113 14.32 10.52 9.55
C GLU A 113 14.60 10.12 8.09
N TYR A 114 13.88 10.68 7.12
CA TYR A 114 14.17 10.45 5.70
C TYR A 114 15.55 10.98 5.31
N TYR A 115 15.95 12.16 5.80
CA TYR A 115 17.31 12.66 5.66
C TYR A 115 18.33 11.66 6.21
N ARG A 116 18.15 11.14 7.43
CA ARG A 116 19.07 10.13 8.01
C ARG A 116 19.18 8.88 7.16
N ILE A 117 18.06 8.37 6.65
CA ILE A 117 18.03 7.17 5.78
C ILE A 117 18.82 7.41 4.48
N ARG A 118 18.81 8.63 3.95
CA ARG A 118 19.33 8.95 2.62
C ARG A 118 20.61 9.80 2.62
N LYS A 119 21.12 10.18 3.79
CA LYS A 119 22.30 11.06 3.94
C LYS A 119 23.52 10.53 3.17
N GLU A 120 23.80 9.23 3.25
CA GLU A 120 24.92 8.60 2.55
C GLU A 120 24.75 8.56 1.02
N LYS A 121 23.54 8.84 0.53
CA LYS A 121 23.20 8.96 -0.90
C LYS A 121 23.15 10.41 -1.37
N GLY A 122 23.68 11.35 -0.58
CA GLY A 122 23.79 12.76 -0.95
C GLY A 122 22.57 13.62 -0.61
N MET A 123 21.57 13.08 0.08
CA MET A 123 20.38 13.83 0.50
C MET A 123 20.75 14.97 1.45
N THR A 124 20.23 16.17 1.19
CA THR A 124 20.29 17.32 2.10
C THR A 124 19.04 17.40 3.00
N PRO A 125 19.11 18.07 4.16
CA PRO A 125 17.93 18.31 4.99
C PRO A 125 16.80 19.04 4.24
N GLU A 126 17.15 20.02 3.40
CA GLU A 126 16.20 20.83 2.64
C GLU A 126 15.44 19.98 1.62
N GLU A 127 16.16 19.17 0.82
CA GLU A 127 15.55 18.23 -0.13
C GLU A 127 14.67 17.19 0.59
N ALA A 128 15.10 16.69 1.76
CA ALA A 128 14.33 15.73 2.53
C ALA A 128 12.98 16.32 2.98
N ARG A 129 12.96 17.60 3.38
CA ARG A 129 11.72 18.31 3.71
C ARG A 129 10.84 18.51 2.48
N GLU A 130 11.40 18.86 1.33
CA GLU A 130 10.64 18.99 0.08
C GLU A 130 9.98 17.67 -0.31
N VAL A 131 10.73 16.57 -0.29
CA VAL A 131 10.22 15.23 -0.59
C VAL A 131 9.13 14.81 0.39
N MET A 132 9.25 15.17 1.67
CA MET A 132 8.28 14.79 2.71
C MET A 132 6.91 15.47 2.55
N GLN A 133 6.83 16.57 1.80
CA GLN A 133 5.54 17.18 1.44
C GLN A 133 4.75 16.28 0.48
N GLY A 134 5.44 15.40 -0.25
CA GLY A 134 4.84 14.47 -1.20
C GLY A 134 4.07 13.34 -0.49
N PRO A 135 2.80 13.08 -0.87
CA PRO A 135 1.95 12.13 -0.16
C PRO A 135 2.46 10.69 -0.19
N LEU A 136 3.13 10.27 -1.27
CA LEU A 136 3.72 8.93 -1.37
C LEU A 136 4.80 8.70 -0.32
N TYR A 137 5.70 9.66 -0.14
CA TYR A 137 6.80 9.57 0.83
C TYR A 137 6.27 9.72 2.25
N PHE A 138 5.34 10.65 2.48
CA PHE A 138 4.69 10.79 3.77
C PHE A 138 3.96 9.50 4.18
N GLY A 139 3.17 8.92 3.27
CA GLY A 139 2.48 7.65 3.51
C GLY A 139 3.44 6.48 3.77
N ALA A 140 4.55 6.40 3.04
CA ALA A 140 5.59 5.40 3.30
C ALA A 140 6.26 5.60 4.69
N MET A 141 6.44 6.84 5.13
CA MET A 141 6.93 7.13 6.49
C MET A 141 5.92 6.75 7.56
N MET A 142 4.62 6.99 7.35
CA MET A 142 3.58 6.54 8.27
C MET A 142 3.61 5.02 8.45
N VAL A 143 3.85 4.26 7.36
CA VAL A 143 4.02 2.80 7.42
C VAL A 143 5.29 2.44 8.20
N ARG A 144 6.44 3.04 7.85
CA ARG A 144 7.72 2.75 8.52
C ARG A 144 7.67 2.99 10.03
N GLN A 145 6.96 4.04 10.44
CA GLN A 145 6.82 4.43 11.85
C GLN A 145 5.67 3.71 12.58
N GLY A 146 4.96 2.81 11.90
CA GLY A 146 3.89 2.01 12.49
C GLY A 146 2.61 2.79 12.83
N ARG A 147 2.41 3.98 12.25
CA ARG A 147 1.14 4.74 12.37
C ARG A 147 0.01 4.09 11.56
N VAL A 148 0.38 3.36 10.52
CA VAL A 148 -0.48 2.56 9.65
C VAL A 148 0.22 1.24 9.28
N ASP A 149 -0.56 0.23 8.89
CA ASP A 149 -0.10 -1.13 8.63
C ASP A 149 0.27 -1.39 7.16
N GLY A 150 -0.13 -0.50 6.25
CA GLY A 150 0.15 -0.63 4.82
C GLY A 150 -0.28 0.60 4.02
N SER A 151 0.11 0.63 2.75
CA SER A 151 -0.18 1.72 1.81
C SER A 151 -0.67 1.17 0.47
N VAL A 152 -1.64 1.85 -0.14
CA VAL A 152 -2.11 1.58 -1.51
C VAL A 152 -2.17 2.89 -2.28
N ALA A 153 -1.43 2.96 -3.39
CA ALA A 153 -1.34 4.10 -4.30
C ALA A 153 -1.19 3.63 -5.75
N GLY A 154 -1.18 4.57 -6.69
CA GLY A 154 -0.99 4.35 -8.12
C GLY A 154 -2.22 4.66 -8.97
N ALA A 155 -3.26 5.27 -8.38
CA ALA A 155 -4.42 5.80 -9.11
C ALA A 155 -4.05 7.03 -9.97
N LEU A 156 -3.09 7.85 -9.50
CA LEU A 156 -2.54 9.02 -10.20
C LEU A 156 -1.05 8.88 -10.48
N SER A 157 -0.32 8.20 -9.60
CA SER A 157 1.14 8.09 -9.63
C SER A 157 1.59 6.94 -10.53
N THR A 158 2.79 7.06 -11.11
CA THR A 158 3.37 5.94 -11.86
C THR A 158 3.79 4.82 -10.90
N THR A 159 3.79 3.57 -11.38
CA THR A 159 4.34 2.43 -10.62
C THR A 159 5.75 2.71 -10.11
N GLY A 160 6.57 3.39 -10.92
CA GLY A 160 7.94 3.76 -10.55
C GLY A 160 8.01 4.71 -9.36
N ASP A 161 7.12 5.70 -9.28
CA ASP A 161 7.09 6.65 -8.17
C ASP A 161 6.65 5.99 -6.86
N VAL A 162 5.62 5.13 -6.92
CA VAL A 162 5.13 4.37 -5.76
C VAL A 162 6.21 3.43 -5.23
N LEU A 163 6.83 2.64 -6.12
CA LEU A 163 7.91 1.73 -5.74
C LEU A 163 9.13 2.48 -5.20
N ARG A 164 9.50 3.61 -5.80
CA ARG A 164 10.64 4.42 -5.34
C ARG A 164 10.44 4.89 -3.90
N ALA A 165 9.27 5.45 -3.58
CA ALA A 165 8.96 5.88 -2.21
C ALA A 165 9.01 4.71 -1.21
N ALA A 166 8.38 3.59 -1.57
CA ALA A 166 8.36 2.39 -0.71
C ALA A 166 9.77 1.83 -0.48
N ILE A 167 10.57 1.65 -1.53
CA ILE A 167 11.92 1.07 -1.42
C ILE A 167 12.86 2.01 -0.66
N GLN A 168 12.79 3.33 -0.90
CA GLN A 168 13.69 4.27 -0.23
C GLN A 168 13.40 4.45 1.26
N ILE A 169 12.14 4.28 1.69
CA ILE A 169 11.75 4.49 3.09
C ILE A 169 11.56 3.16 3.83
N ILE A 170 10.74 2.25 3.32
CA ILE A 170 10.40 0.99 4.00
C ILE A 170 11.54 -0.01 3.82
N GLY A 171 12.11 -0.06 2.61
CA GLY A 171 13.15 -1.03 2.25
C GLY A 171 12.59 -2.42 1.95
N LEU A 172 13.48 -3.41 1.92
CA LEU A 172 13.15 -4.80 1.65
C LEU A 172 13.08 -5.62 2.94
N ALA A 173 12.30 -6.70 2.91
CA ALA A 173 12.31 -7.68 3.99
C ALA A 173 13.68 -8.36 4.11
N LYS A 174 14.03 -8.80 5.33
CA LYS A 174 15.31 -9.49 5.56
C LYS A 174 15.40 -10.76 4.69
N GLY A 175 16.50 -10.88 3.95
CA GLY A 175 16.76 -12.01 3.07
C GLY A 175 16.01 -11.96 1.73
N ILE A 176 15.38 -10.83 1.42
CA ILE A 176 14.79 -10.55 0.11
C ILE A 176 15.59 -9.43 -0.54
N ASP A 177 16.13 -9.72 -1.73
CA ASP A 177 17.02 -8.81 -2.43
C ASP A 177 16.31 -7.96 -3.49
N VAL A 178 15.04 -8.30 -3.78
CA VAL A 178 14.27 -7.66 -4.84
C VAL A 178 12.77 -7.60 -4.56
N VAL A 179 12.12 -6.53 -5.02
CA VAL A 179 10.65 -6.44 -5.06
C VAL A 179 10.12 -7.12 -6.30
N SER A 180 9.11 -7.96 -6.15
CA SER A 180 8.42 -8.64 -7.24
C SER A 180 6.93 -8.30 -7.24
N SER A 181 6.26 -8.48 -8.38
CA SER A 181 4.81 -8.47 -8.45
C SER A 181 4.24 -9.89 -8.45
N SER A 182 2.97 -10.02 -8.10
CA SER A 182 2.27 -11.29 -8.25
C SER A 182 0.82 -11.07 -8.67
N PHE A 183 0.32 -11.91 -9.58
CA PHE A 183 -1.08 -11.95 -9.98
C PHE A 183 -1.75 -13.24 -9.52
N LEU A 184 -2.92 -13.11 -8.92
CA LEU A 184 -3.80 -14.23 -8.60
C LEU A 184 -4.66 -14.56 -9.84
N MET A 185 -4.41 -15.71 -10.45
CA MET A 185 -5.11 -16.19 -11.64
C MET A 185 -6.13 -17.25 -11.25
N VAL A 186 -7.43 -16.92 -11.34
CA VAL A 186 -8.52 -17.87 -11.07
C VAL A 186 -9.07 -18.40 -12.39
N LEU A 187 -8.72 -19.65 -12.74
CA LEU A 187 -9.22 -20.30 -13.94
C LEU A 187 -10.59 -20.94 -13.65
N PRO A 188 -11.60 -20.75 -14.53
CA PRO A 188 -12.92 -21.36 -14.35
C PRO A 188 -12.84 -22.89 -14.25
N GLU A 189 -11.99 -23.50 -15.07
CA GLU A 189 -11.67 -24.93 -15.05
C GLU A 189 -10.25 -25.14 -15.57
N PHE A 190 -9.49 -26.02 -14.93
CA PHE A 190 -8.16 -26.43 -15.36
C PHE A 190 -7.92 -27.88 -14.97
N GLN A 191 -7.62 -28.74 -15.95
CA GLN A 191 -7.40 -30.18 -15.74
C GLN A 191 -8.52 -30.87 -14.93
N GLY A 192 -9.78 -30.51 -15.19
CA GLY A 192 -10.96 -31.04 -14.48
C GLY A 192 -11.21 -30.42 -13.09
N GLU A 193 -10.32 -29.54 -12.61
CA GLU A 193 -10.54 -28.78 -11.39
C GLU A 193 -11.19 -27.42 -11.69
N ARG A 194 -12.39 -27.18 -11.13
CA ARG A 194 -13.06 -25.88 -11.25
C ARG A 194 -12.53 -24.85 -10.26
N GLY A 195 -12.34 -23.62 -10.73
CA GLY A 195 -11.90 -22.49 -9.90
C GLY A 195 -10.45 -22.59 -9.44
N LYS A 196 -9.57 -23.20 -10.25
CA LYS A 196 -8.16 -23.38 -9.91
C LYS A 196 -7.47 -22.02 -9.75
N LEU A 197 -6.75 -21.83 -8.65
CA LEU A 197 -5.97 -20.63 -8.37
C LEU A 197 -4.49 -20.86 -8.69
N PHE A 198 -3.89 -19.95 -9.44
CA PHE A 198 -2.44 -19.87 -9.64
C PHE A 198 -1.92 -18.52 -9.16
N VAL A 199 -0.64 -18.48 -8.80
CA VAL A 199 0.12 -17.26 -8.55
C VAL A 199 1.15 -17.13 -9.67
N PHE A 200 1.12 -16.03 -10.41
CA PHE A 200 2.13 -15.71 -11.42
C PHE A 200 3.01 -14.59 -10.89
N ALA A 201 4.34 -14.79 -10.91
CA ALA A 201 5.34 -13.83 -10.45
C ALA A 201 6.66 -14.02 -11.22
N ASP A 202 7.44 -12.99 -11.52
CA ASP A 202 7.15 -11.54 -11.51
C ASP A 202 6.59 -11.14 -12.88
N CYS A 203 5.53 -10.33 -12.91
CA CYS A 203 4.86 -9.93 -14.15
C CYS A 203 4.86 -8.40 -14.41
N ALA A 204 5.54 -7.60 -13.57
CA ALA A 204 5.42 -6.15 -13.65
C ALA A 204 6.64 -5.34 -13.17
N VAL A 205 7.55 -5.92 -12.38
CA VAL A 205 8.64 -5.14 -11.77
C VAL A 205 9.99 -5.39 -12.44
N LEU A 206 10.43 -6.65 -12.52
CA LEU A 206 11.73 -7.02 -13.09
C LEU A 206 11.59 -7.57 -14.52
N PRO A 207 12.13 -6.86 -15.54
CA PRO A 207 12.06 -7.34 -16.92
C PRO A 207 12.94 -8.56 -17.21
N ASP A 208 14.15 -8.61 -16.64
CA ASP A 208 15.14 -9.66 -16.90
C ASP A 208 15.85 -10.06 -15.58
N PRO A 209 15.20 -10.89 -14.74
CA PRO A 209 15.74 -11.28 -13.44
C PRO A 209 16.89 -12.29 -13.57
N THR A 210 17.94 -12.13 -12.77
CA THR A 210 19.00 -13.15 -12.64
C THR A 210 18.48 -14.43 -12.00
N ALA A 211 19.26 -15.51 -12.02
CA ALA A 211 18.90 -16.77 -11.37
C ALA A 211 18.62 -16.60 -9.86
N GLU A 212 19.44 -15.79 -9.17
CA GLU A 212 19.28 -15.47 -7.75
C GLU A 212 18.01 -14.66 -7.50
N GLN A 213 17.72 -13.68 -8.38
CA GLN A 213 16.50 -12.89 -8.29
C GLN A 213 15.25 -13.73 -8.56
N LEU A 214 15.29 -14.64 -9.54
CA LEU A 214 14.22 -15.61 -9.79
C LEU A 214 13.98 -16.52 -8.57
N ALA A 215 15.05 -16.98 -7.91
CA ALA A 215 14.92 -17.75 -6.68
C ALA A 215 14.27 -16.92 -5.56
N SER A 216 14.68 -15.65 -5.40
CA SER A 216 14.06 -14.71 -4.44
C SER A 216 12.59 -14.48 -4.75
N ILE A 217 12.23 -14.30 -6.03
CA ILE A 217 10.84 -14.15 -6.50
C ILE A 217 10.04 -15.39 -6.10
N ALA A 218 10.52 -16.60 -6.43
CA ALA A 218 9.84 -17.85 -6.15
C ALA A 218 9.60 -18.10 -4.64
N ILE A 219 10.53 -17.69 -3.78
CA ILE A 219 10.38 -17.81 -2.32
C ILE A 219 9.34 -16.82 -1.77
N SER A 220 9.23 -15.65 -2.39
CA SER A 220 8.37 -14.54 -1.91
C SER A 220 6.90 -14.64 -2.31
N SER A 221 6.57 -15.47 -3.32
CA SER A 221 5.26 -15.55 -3.98
C SER A 221 4.34 -16.65 -3.45
#